data_AF-A0A090WQ54-F1
#
_entry.id   AF-A0A090WQ54-F1
#
_cell.length_a   1.000
_cell.length_b   1.000
_cell.length_c   1.000
_cell.angle_alpha   90.00
_cell.angle_beta   90.00
_cell.angle_gamma   90.00
#
_symmetry.space_group_name_H-M   'P 1'
#
loop_
_entity.id
_entity.type
_entity.pdbx_description
1 polymer ?
#
loop_
_entity_poly.entity_id
_entity_poly.type
_entity_poly.pdbx_seq_one_letter_code
_entity_poly.pdbx_strand_id
1 'polypeptide(L)'
;MKKLILVLTLLITAFSFAQTGSIVGKLTDKEYNNEPLAFANVIIKGTTTGTTSDFDGSYALNNLEAKDYILIISFVGYQTQEIPVTVVAGQELKLDVVMSASAASLDEVVITTTTRRASETALLLEQKKAVVIKESIGAERLSKIGVSDAAVATTKIAGVSKSEGSGDIYIRGLGDRYLSTTMNGLPIPSDDVNNKNINLNLFSTNIIENVGISKTYSTSSYADQTSGNVDITSKGYSKKGASVSLSSGYNTNVLGLDGGFKRSVATEDATLGFHKKEYALVDLITRQSWDPLKQKSTGNYAFHFLVVKNLKYLEKNLKYLLRVLTLNLQNTKKVFLEVTDRTS
;
A
#
# COMPACT_ATOMS: atom_id res chain seq x y z
N MET A 1 58.74 60.61 -11.02
CA MET A 1 57.72 61.09 -10.05
C MET A 1 56.29 60.75 -10.49
N LYS A 2 55.84 61.08 -11.71
CA LYS A 2 54.47 60.75 -12.19
C LYS A 2 54.10 59.26 -12.15
N LYS A 3 55.02 58.36 -12.51
CA LYS A 3 54.80 56.90 -12.45
C LYS A 3 54.70 56.35 -11.02
N LEU A 4 55.34 57.02 -10.05
CA LEU A 4 55.37 56.58 -8.64
C LEU A 4 54.08 57.01 -7.91
N ILE A 5 53.53 58.18 -8.28
CA ILE A 5 52.21 58.64 -7.82
C ILE A 5 51.11 57.70 -8.34
N LEU A 6 51.16 57.28 -9.61
CA LEU A 6 50.16 56.38 -10.19
C LEU A 6 50.13 55.00 -9.52
N VAL A 7 51.30 54.45 -9.17
CA VAL A 7 51.39 53.19 -8.41
C VAL A 7 50.84 53.35 -6.99
N LEU A 8 51.12 54.48 -6.33
CA LEU A 8 50.62 54.76 -4.99
C LEU A 8 49.09 54.94 -4.98
N THR A 9 48.52 55.62 -5.97
CA THR A 9 47.06 55.78 -6.11
C THR A 9 46.36 54.45 -6.40
N LEU A 10 46.97 53.58 -7.21
CA LEU A 10 46.46 52.24 -7.49
C LEU A 10 46.52 51.31 -6.25
N LEU A 11 47.49 51.50 -5.37
CA LEU A 11 47.56 50.79 -4.09
C LEU A 11 46.46 51.23 -3.13
N ILE A 12 46.17 52.54 -3.07
CA ILE A 12 45.14 53.10 -2.16
C ILE A 12 43.73 52.67 -2.58
N THR A 13 43.46 52.55 -3.88
CA THR A 13 42.16 52.02 -4.36
C THR A 13 41.99 50.54 -4.02
N ALA A 14 43.07 49.73 -4.03
CA ALA A 14 42.99 48.32 -3.66
C ALA A 14 42.58 48.10 -2.19
N PHE A 15 42.98 48.97 -1.27
CA PHE A 15 42.54 48.91 0.14
C PHE A 15 41.09 49.34 0.36
N SER A 16 40.50 50.12 -0.56
CA SER A 16 39.09 50.56 -0.43
C SER A 16 38.08 49.45 -0.75
N PHE A 17 38.48 48.40 -1.46
CA PHE A 17 37.61 47.27 -1.83
C PHE A 17 37.58 46.12 -0.80
N ALA A 18 38.28 46.26 0.34
CA ALA A 18 38.37 45.24 1.39
C ALA A 18 37.54 45.54 2.65
N GLN A 19 36.45 46.31 2.51
CA GLN A 19 35.56 46.59 3.64
C GLN A 19 34.64 45.39 3.87
N THR A 20 35.00 44.53 4.81
CA THR A 20 34.16 43.41 5.23
C THR A 20 33.42 43.74 6.52
N GLY A 21 32.25 43.14 6.71
CA GLY A 21 31.45 43.23 7.94
C GLY A 21 31.56 41.94 8.75
N SER A 22 31.08 41.99 9.98
CA SER A 22 30.99 40.84 10.88
C SER A 22 29.58 40.71 11.46
N ILE A 23 29.18 39.47 11.76
CA ILE A 23 27.98 39.17 12.54
C ILE A 23 28.43 38.45 13.79
N VAL A 24 28.06 38.98 14.95
CA VAL A 24 28.31 38.34 16.24
C VAL A 24 26.99 38.17 16.98
N GLY A 25 26.93 37.24 17.91
CA GLY A 25 25.70 37.01 18.65
C GLY A 25 25.81 35.92 19.68
N LYS A 26 24.74 35.77 20.47
CA LYS A 26 24.58 34.68 21.43
C LYS A 26 23.34 33.85 21.13
N LEU A 27 23.50 32.53 21.17
CA LEU A 27 22.43 31.55 21.07
C LEU A 27 22.02 31.08 22.47
N THR A 28 20.73 31.06 22.74
CA THR A 28 20.17 30.64 24.04
C THR A 28 19.02 29.65 23.88
N ASP A 29 18.86 28.74 24.83
CA ASP A 29 17.76 27.77 24.86
C ASP A 29 16.57 28.28 25.68
N LYS A 30 15.42 28.42 25.02
CA LYS A 30 14.16 28.83 25.64
C LYS A 30 13.67 27.85 26.72
N GLU A 31 13.84 26.55 26.51
CA GLU A 31 13.29 25.50 27.37
C GLU A 31 14.14 25.25 28.62
N TYR A 32 15.41 25.63 28.57
CA TYR A 32 16.36 25.51 29.67
C TYR A 32 16.77 26.89 30.21
N ASN A 33 15.80 27.68 30.69
CA ASN A 33 16.02 28.96 31.39
C ASN A 33 16.92 30.00 30.66
N ASN A 34 16.91 30.05 29.33
CA ASN A 34 17.80 30.89 28.51
C ASN A 34 19.29 30.58 28.72
N GLU A 35 19.62 29.33 29.05
CA GLU A 35 21.01 28.91 29.11
C GLU A 35 21.70 29.00 27.74
N PRO A 36 23.03 29.18 27.71
CA PRO A 36 23.78 29.27 26.48
C PRO A 36 23.70 27.99 25.66
N LEU A 37 23.39 28.10 24.37
CA LEU A 37 23.32 26.97 23.46
C LEU A 37 24.67 26.78 22.75
N ALA A 38 25.49 25.89 23.29
CA ALA A 38 26.79 25.55 22.73
C ALA A 38 26.70 24.63 21.51
N PHE A 39 27.68 24.74 20.60
CA PHE A 39 27.84 23.88 19.41
C PHE A 39 26.68 23.91 18.40
N ALA A 40 25.86 24.95 18.41
CA ALA A 40 24.85 25.18 17.38
C ALA A 40 25.47 25.69 16.08
N ASN A 41 24.98 25.21 14.94
CA ASN A 41 25.47 25.58 13.62
C ASN A 41 24.80 26.87 13.16
N VAL A 42 25.60 27.84 12.72
CA VAL A 42 25.16 29.11 12.15
C VAL A 42 25.73 29.21 10.73
N ILE A 43 24.88 29.08 9.71
CA ILE A 43 25.30 28.99 8.30
C ILE A 43 24.56 30.01 7.45
N ILE A 44 25.22 30.60 6.46
CA ILE A 44 24.56 31.46 5.48
C ILE A 44 23.89 30.59 4.39
N LYS A 45 22.58 30.77 4.21
CA LYS A 45 21.75 30.03 3.25
C LYS A 45 22.34 30.05 1.84
N GLY A 46 22.53 28.87 1.27
CA GLY A 46 23.06 28.70 -0.10
C GLY A 46 24.58 28.78 -0.22
N THR A 47 25.32 28.88 0.89
CA THR A 47 26.79 28.90 0.91
C THR A 47 27.34 27.84 1.86
N THR A 48 28.65 27.57 1.79
CA THR A 48 29.37 26.75 2.77
C THR A 48 29.99 27.59 3.90
N THR A 49 29.71 28.90 3.93
CA THR A 49 30.23 29.82 4.93
C THR A 49 29.35 29.76 6.18
N GLY A 50 29.94 29.36 7.30
CA GLY A 50 29.26 29.21 8.57
C GLY A 50 30.25 29.10 9.73
N THR A 51 29.72 29.12 10.94
CA THR A 51 30.46 28.99 12.20
C THR A 51 29.63 28.16 13.18
N THR A 52 30.21 27.80 14.31
CA THR A 52 29.53 27.11 15.42
C THR A 52 29.60 27.97 16.68
N SER A 53 28.57 27.92 17.52
CA SER A 53 28.63 28.59 18.83
C SER A 53 29.61 27.90 19.79
N ASP A 54 30.26 28.69 20.65
CA ASP A 54 31.17 28.23 21.69
C ASP A 54 30.44 27.74 22.96
N PHE A 55 31.20 27.41 24.02
CA PHE A 55 30.65 26.97 25.32
C PHE A 55 29.74 27.99 25.99
N ASP A 56 29.95 29.28 25.72
CA ASP A 56 29.15 30.39 26.25
C ASP A 56 28.01 30.78 25.30
N GLY A 57 27.73 29.95 24.28
CA GLY A 57 26.70 30.14 23.26
C GLY A 57 27.00 31.26 22.27
N SER A 58 28.20 31.84 22.31
CA SER A 58 28.58 32.97 21.46
C SER A 58 29.07 32.49 20.09
N TYR A 59 28.77 33.24 19.04
CA TYR A 59 29.22 32.94 17.68
C TYR A 59 29.69 34.21 16.97
N ALA A 60 30.61 34.04 16.02
CA ALA A 60 31.12 35.12 15.18
C ALA A 60 31.34 34.64 13.74
N LEU A 61 30.75 35.37 12.79
CA LEU A 61 30.98 35.25 11.35
C LEU A 61 31.72 36.50 10.88
N ASN A 62 32.99 36.34 10.54
CA ASN A 62 33.85 37.42 10.08
C ASN A 62 34.00 37.42 8.57
N ASN A 63 34.49 38.54 8.03
CA ASN A 63 34.86 38.67 6.62
C ASN A 63 33.69 38.50 5.65
N LEU A 64 32.54 39.07 5.99
CA LEU A 64 31.33 39.05 5.16
C LEU A 64 31.28 40.27 4.22
N GLU A 65 30.80 40.07 3.01
CA GLU A 65 30.55 41.16 2.07
C GLU A 65 29.32 41.97 2.52
N ALA A 66 29.29 43.27 2.22
CA ALA A 66 28.15 44.09 2.57
C ALA A 66 26.94 43.78 1.66
N LYS A 67 26.07 42.89 2.11
CA LYS A 67 24.82 42.51 1.43
C LYS A 67 23.83 41.89 2.41
N ASP A 68 22.63 41.61 1.91
CA ASP A 68 21.60 40.87 2.65
C ASP A 68 21.88 39.37 2.60
N TYR A 69 21.82 38.74 3.77
CA TYR A 69 21.99 37.31 3.97
C TYR A 69 20.79 36.72 4.71
N ILE A 70 20.61 35.41 4.59
CA ILE A 70 19.70 34.64 5.43
C ILE A 70 20.56 33.69 6.26
N LEU A 71 20.56 33.88 7.58
CA LEU A 71 21.23 32.97 8.50
C LEU A 71 20.30 31.81 8.83
N ILE A 72 20.84 30.60 8.69
CA ILE A 72 20.22 29.35 9.11
C ILE A 72 20.91 28.93 10.40
N ILE A 73 20.14 28.90 11.49
CA ILE A 73 20.62 28.44 12.80
C ILE A 73 19.97 27.09 13.08
N SER A 74 20.80 26.08 13.30
CA SER A 74 20.34 24.70 13.51
C SER A 74 21.15 23.99 14.58
N PHE A 75 20.45 23.21 15.42
CA PHE A 75 21.06 22.36 16.41
C PHE A 75 20.20 21.11 16.60
N VAL A 76 20.84 19.99 16.95
CA VAL A 76 20.16 18.70 17.06
C VAL A 76 19.09 18.76 18.15
N GLY A 77 17.85 18.46 17.78
CA GLY A 77 16.70 18.51 18.71
C GLY A 77 16.01 19.87 18.80
N TYR A 78 16.41 20.87 18.01
CA TYR A 78 15.83 22.22 18.02
C TYR A 78 15.21 22.60 16.68
N GLN A 79 14.26 23.53 16.71
CA GLN A 79 13.64 24.04 15.49
C GLN A 79 14.64 24.92 14.73
N THR A 80 14.94 24.56 13.48
CA THR A 80 15.77 25.38 12.60
C THR A 80 15.12 26.74 12.36
N GLN A 81 15.87 27.82 12.56
CA GLN A 81 15.41 29.19 12.30
C GLN A 81 16.14 29.79 11.10
N GLU A 82 15.39 30.52 10.27
CA GLU A 82 15.93 31.33 9.18
C GLU A 82 15.71 32.81 9.49
N ILE A 83 16.79 33.58 9.61
CA ILE A 83 16.74 35.00 9.98
C ILE A 83 17.39 35.85 8.88
N PRO A 84 16.66 36.79 8.25
CA PRO A 84 17.26 37.74 7.32
C PRO A 84 18.11 38.77 8.07
N VAL A 85 19.32 39.03 7.60
CA VAL A 85 20.27 39.99 8.17
C VAL A 85 20.91 40.83 7.09
N THR A 86 21.09 42.11 7.35
CA THR A 86 21.78 43.04 6.44
C THR A 86 23.15 43.37 7.00
N VAL A 87 24.21 42.98 6.30
CA VAL A 87 25.60 43.29 6.70
C VAL A 87 26.04 44.59 6.04
N VAL A 88 26.52 45.53 6.85
CA VAL A 88 27.10 46.80 6.39
C VAL A 88 28.62 46.73 6.52
N ALA A 89 29.33 47.26 5.53
CA ALA A 89 30.79 47.23 5.48
C ALA A 89 31.41 47.96 6.69
N GLY A 90 32.36 47.32 7.37
CA GLY A 90 33.05 47.90 8.54
C GLY A 90 32.21 48.01 9.81
N GLN A 91 31.00 47.42 9.83
CA GLN A 91 30.16 47.35 11.03
C GLN A 91 30.03 45.91 11.53
N GLU A 92 29.91 45.80 12.84
CA GLU A 92 29.61 44.55 13.54
C GLU A 92 28.11 44.51 13.84
N LEU A 93 27.39 43.56 13.24
CA LEU A 93 25.98 43.33 13.51
C LEU A 93 25.85 42.35 14.69
N LYS A 94 25.32 42.84 15.82
CA LYS A 94 24.98 41.98 16.96
C LYS A 94 23.58 41.39 16.81
N LEU A 95 23.46 40.06 16.80
CA LEU A 95 22.19 39.32 16.70
C LEU A 95 22.12 38.23 17.76
N ASP A 96 21.32 38.42 18.81
CA ASP A 96 21.07 37.38 19.80
C ASP A 96 19.81 36.59 19.42
N VAL A 97 19.89 35.25 19.45
CA VAL A 97 18.80 34.36 18.97
C VAL A 97 18.44 33.35 20.05
N VAL A 98 17.14 33.24 20.30
CA VAL A 98 16.57 32.26 21.23
C VAL A 98 16.06 31.07 20.42
N MET A 99 16.63 29.89 20.64
CA MET A 99 16.23 28.63 20.02
C MET A 99 15.18 27.94 20.88
N SER A 100 14.18 27.33 20.23
CA SER A 100 13.17 26.51 20.91
C SER A 100 13.38 25.05 20.55
N ALA A 101 13.26 24.15 21.53
CA ALA A 101 13.34 22.72 21.29
C ALA A 101 12.27 22.31 20.26
N SER A 102 12.67 21.47 19.32
CA SER A 102 11.74 20.92 18.35
C SER A 102 10.95 19.83 19.05
N ALA A 103 9.71 20.12 19.44
CA ALA A 103 8.73 19.10 19.82
C ALA A 103 8.25 18.25 18.63
N ALA A 104 8.91 18.37 17.46
CA ALA A 104 8.61 17.55 16.30
C ALA A 104 9.03 16.11 16.60
N SER A 105 8.03 15.32 17.03
CA SER A 105 7.91 13.91 16.73
C SER A 105 8.66 13.62 15.44
N LEU A 106 9.64 12.71 15.53
CA LEU A 106 10.19 12.05 14.36
C LEU A 106 8.99 11.70 13.47
N ASP A 107 8.89 12.32 12.29
CA ASP A 107 8.01 11.79 11.26
C ASP A 107 8.56 10.40 10.99
N GLU A 108 7.93 9.40 11.62
CA GLU A 108 8.22 8.02 11.37
C GLU A 108 8.00 7.87 9.88
N VAL A 109 9.10 7.68 9.13
CA VAL A 109 9.02 7.19 7.77
C VAL A 109 8.52 5.76 7.92
N VAL A 110 7.21 5.60 8.09
CA VAL A 110 6.53 4.33 8.01
C VAL A 110 6.64 3.94 6.55
N ILE A 111 7.75 3.30 6.21
CA ILE A 111 7.84 2.50 5.00
C ILE A 111 6.80 1.40 5.21
N THR A 112 5.56 1.67 4.83
CA THR A 112 4.50 0.68 4.67
C THR A 112 4.85 -0.10 3.40
N THR A 113 5.99 -0.80 3.43
CA THR A 113 6.12 -1.99 2.62
C THR A 113 5.07 -2.92 3.20
N THR A 114 3.95 -3.06 2.50
CA THR A 114 3.13 -4.26 2.65
C THR A 114 4.09 -5.40 2.36
N THR A 115 4.64 -5.99 3.41
CA THR A 115 5.54 -7.13 3.29
C THR A 115 4.75 -8.16 2.51
N ARG A 116 5.22 -8.47 1.30
CA ARG A 116 4.61 -9.52 0.50
C ARG A 116 4.79 -10.79 1.30
N ARG A 117 3.73 -11.28 1.94
CA ARG A 117 3.74 -12.51 2.73
C ARG A 117 3.98 -13.74 1.85
N ALA A 118 4.07 -13.54 0.52
CA ALA A 118 4.60 -14.51 -0.42
C ALA A 118 6.07 -14.91 -0.17
N SER A 119 6.90 -14.01 0.36
CA SER A 119 8.35 -14.23 0.49
C SER A 119 8.74 -14.88 1.81
N GLU A 120 9.68 -15.82 1.74
CA GLU A 120 10.20 -16.55 2.89
C GLU A 120 10.86 -15.62 3.91
N THR A 121 11.61 -14.61 3.45
CA THR A 121 12.27 -13.63 4.34
C THR A 121 11.27 -12.78 5.11
N ALA A 122 10.17 -12.37 4.45
CA ALA A 122 9.09 -11.61 5.08
C ALA A 122 8.36 -12.43 6.15
N LEU A 123 8.09 -13.71 5.86
CA LEU A 123 7.46 -14.62 6.83
C LEU A 123 8.37 -14.94 8.01
N LEU A 124 9.67 -15.10 7.80
CA LEU A 124 10.64 -15.29 8.90
C LEU A 124 10.72 -14.06 9.81
N LEU A 125 10.66 -12.84 9.24
CA LEU A 125 10.61 -11.61 10.03
C LEU A 125 9.30 -11.52 10.83
N GLU A 126 8.17 -11.91 10.24
CA GLU A 126 6.88 -11.97 10.94
C GLU A 126 6.92 -13.00 12.08
N GLN A 127 7.47 -14.19 11.82
CA GLN A 127 7.68 -15.23 12.83
C GLN A 127 8.56 -14.73 13.99
N LYS A 128 9.65 -14.01 13.70
CA LYS A 128 10.53 -13.41 14.73
C LYS A 128 9.80 -12.40 15.63
N LYS A 129 8.83 -11.68 15.08
CA LYS A 129 8.04 -10.67 15.82
C LYS A 129 6.83 -11.28 16.55
N ALA A 130 6.48 -12.53 16.27
CA ALA A 130 5.29 -13.14 16.81
C ALA A 130 5.45 -13.49 18.30
N VAL A 131 4.46 -13.12 19.11
CA VAL A 131 4.37 -13.52 20.54
C VAL A 131 3.94 -14.98 20.68
N VAL A 132 3.23 -15.50 19.66
CA VAL A 132 2.72 -16.87 19.59
C VAL A 132 3.59 -17.72 18.66
N ILE A 133 3.56 -19.05 18.85
CA ILE A 133 4.25 -19.98 17.93
C ILE A 133 3.49 -19.98 16.61
N LYS A 134 3.94 -19.13 15.69
CA LYS A 134 3.45 -19.01 14.33
C LYS A 134 4.51 -19.49 13.36
N GLU A 135 4.15 -20.46 12.52
CA GLU A 135 4.95 -20.90 11.38
C GLU A 135 4.15 -20.62 10.12
N SER A 136 4.82 -20.27 9.02
CA SER A 136 4.12 -19.96 7.78
C SER A 136 4.97 -20.35 6.58
N ILE A 137 4.31 -20.80 5.51
CA ILE A 137 4.94 -21.13 4.24
C ILE A 137 4.35 -20.27 3.13
N GLY A 138 5.22 -19.53 2.45
CA GLY A 138 4.85 -18.57 1.42
C GLY A 138 4.74 -19.18 0.03
N ALA A 139 4.03 -18.49 -0.86
CA ALA A 139 3.83 -18.89 -2.25
C ALA A 139 5.14 -19.12 -3.01
N GLU A 140 6.21 -18.37 -2.72
CA GLU A 140 7.52 -18.58 -3.34
C GLU A 140 8.09 -19.95 -3.00
N ARG A 141 8.02 -20.35 -1.72
CA ARG A 141 8.48 -21.67 -1.28
C ARG A 141 7.57 -22.76 -1.83
N LEU A 142 6.25 -22.61 -1.71
CA LEU A 142 5.26 -23.57 -2.22
C LEU A 142 5.44 -23.86 -3.72
N SER A 143 5.70 -22.83 -4.51
CA SER A 143 5.99 -22.96 -5.94
C SER A 143 7.31 -23.70 -6.20
N LYS A 144 8.36 -23.46 -5.40
CA LYS A 144 9.67 -24.15 -5.56
C LYS A 144 9.58 -25.64 -5.26
N ILE A 145 8.77 -26.03 -4.29
CA ILE A 145 8.60 -27.45 -3.89
C ILE A 145 7.45 -28.16 -4.63
N GLY A 146 6.77 -27.47 -5.56
CA GLY A 146 5.73 -28.06 -6.42
C GLY A 146 4.46 -28.48 -5.68
N VAL A 147 4.05 -27.74 -4.64
CA VAL A 147 2.82 -28.04 -3.89
C VAL A 147 1.60 -27.42 -4.58
N SER A 148 0.55 -28.21 -4.77
CA SER A 148 -0.67 -27.86 -5.51
C SER A 148 -1.79 -27.23 -4.68
N ASP A 149 -1.86 -27.56 -3.39
CA ASP A 149 -2.99 -27.24 -2.51
C ASP A 149 -2.57 -26.92 -1.07
N ALA A 150 -3.49 -26.32 -0.30
CA ALA A 150 -3.26 -25.93 1.08
C ALA A 150 -3.06 -27.15 2.01
N ALA A 151 -3.73 -28.27 1.77
CA ALA A 151 -3.59 -29.46 2.62
C ALA A 151 -2.14 -29.95 2.62
N VAL A 152 -1.57 -30.16 1.43
CA VAL A 152 -0.16 -30.56 1.29
C VAL A 152 0.78 -29.45 1.76
N ALA A 153 0.43 -28.17 1.57
CA ALA A 153 1.21 -27.06 2.10
C ALA A 153 1.36 -27.12 3.64
N THR A 154 0.28 -27.42 4.36
CA THR A 154 0.32 -27.53 5.83
C THR A 154 1.26 -28.65 6.30
N THR A 155 1.36 -29.77 5.57
CA THR A 155 2.29 -30.87 5.91
C THR A 155 3.77 -30.51 5.80
N LYS A 156 4.10 -29.35 5.21
CA LYS A 156 5.48 -28.82 5.15
C LYS A 156 5.86 -28.02 6.39
N ILE A 157 4.89 -27.76 7.26
CA ILE A 157 5.08 -27.13 8.57
C ILE A 157 5.32 -28.23 9.60
N ALA A 158 6.26 -28.03 10.53
CA ALA A 158 6.68 -29.08 11.46
C ALA A 158 5.54 -29.49 12.41
N GLY A 159 5.40 -30.78 12.71
CA GLY A 159 4.36 -31.27 13.63
C GLY A 159 2.94 -31.22 13.07
N VAL A 160 2.81 -31.15 11.74
CA VAL A 160 1.55 -31.26 11.01
C VAL A 160 1.58 -32.51 10.15
N SER A 161 0.52 -33.31 10.20
CA SER A 161 0.32 -34.48 9.36
C SER A 161 -1.06 -34.46 8.72
N LYS A 162 -1.22 -35.20 7.62
CA LYS A 162 -2.49 -35.36 6.90
C LYS A 162 -2.89 -36.84 6.92
N SER A 163 -4.17 -37.12 7.11
CA SER A 163 -4.74 -38.45 6.86
C SER A 163 -4.94 -38.65 5.36
N GLU A 164 -4.34 -39.70 4.79
CA GLU A 164 -4.46 -39.99 3.35
C GLU A 164 -5.88 -40.44 2.94
N GLY A 165 -6.66 -40.98 3.88
CA GLY A 165 -8.02 -41.46 3.60
C GLY A 165 -9.08 -40.36 3.66
N SER A 166 -9.07 -39.56 4.74
CA SER A 166 -10.08 -38.53 4.99
C SER A 166 -9.65 -37.13 4.52
N GLY A 167 -8.35 -36.90 4.29
CA GLY A 167 -7.80 -35.58 4.00
C GLY A 167 -7.69 -34.67 5.22
N ASP A 168 -8.05 -35.16 6.41
CA ASP A 168 -8.01 -34.39 7.65
C ASP A 168 -6.58 -34.00 8.03
N ILE A 169 -6.44 -32.80 8.59
CA ILE A 169 -5.18 -32.29 9.11
C ILE A 169 -5.11 -32.56 10.61
N TYR A 170 -3.92 -32.94 11.07
CA TYR A 170 -3.59 -33.14 12.48
C TYR A 170 -2.43 -32.22 12.82
N ILE A 171 -2.58 -31.42 13.87
CA ILE A 171 -1.51 -30.58 14.39
C ILE A 171 -1.17 -31.09 15.78
N ARG A 172 0.10 -31.45 16.00
CA ARG A 172 0.56 -32.08 17.25
C ARG A 172 -0.28 -33.29 17.69
N GLY A 173 -0.80 -34.06 16.71
CA GLY A 173 -1.59 -35.27 16.96
C GLY A 173 -3.08 -35.03 17.24
N LEU A 174 -3.54 -33.78 17.31
CA LEU A 174 -4.95 -33.45 17.49
C LEU A 174 -5.60 -33.15 16.14
N GLY A 175 -6.69 -33.87 15.84
CA GLY A 175 -7.42 -33.77 14.57
C GLY A 175 -8.44 -32.64 14.50
N ASP A 176 -9.30 -32.73 13.49
CA ASP A 176 -10.21 -31.68 13.01
C ASP A 176 -11.02 -30.95 14.10
N ARG A 177 -11.61 -31.68 15.05
CA ARG A 177 -12.42 -31.09 16.15
C ARG A 177 -11.69 -30.02 16.96
N TYR A 178 -10.38 -30.14 17.10
CA TYR A 178 -9.55 -29.24 17.92
C TYR A 178 -8.86 -28.15 17.10
N LEU A 179 -9.10 -28.12 15.80
CA LEU A 179 -8.55 -27.15 14.85
C LEU A 179 -9.60 -26.10 14.49
N SER A 180 -9.10 -24.95 14.04
CA SER A 180 -9.91 -23.94 13.37
C SER A 180 -9.20 -23.51 12.09
N THR A 181 -9.94 -23.43 11.00
CA THR A 181 -9.45 -22.93 9.72
C THR A 181 -10.02 -21.54 9.48
N THR A 182 -9.12 -20.60 9.17
CA THR A 182 -9.44 -19.24 8.76
C THR A 182 -8.88 -18.96 7.38
N MET A 183 -9.45 -17.97 6.70
CA MET A 183 -8.92 -17.41 5.47
C MET A 183 -8.88 -15.91 5.59
N ASN A 184 -7.69 -15.35 5.40
CA ASN A 184 -7.40 -13.95 5.66
C ASN A 184 -7.83 -13.53 7.09
N GLY A 185 -7.69 -14.43 8.06
CA GLY A 185 -8.09 -14.23 9.45
C GLY A 185 -9.59 -14.38 9.75
N LEU A 186 -10.44 -14.67 8.76
CA LEU A 186 -11.87 -14.90 8.96
C LEU A 186 -12.20 -16.39 8.96
N PRO A 187 -13.08 -16.89 9.85
CA PRO A 187 -13.42 -18.31 9.90
C PRO A 187 -14.16 -18.72 8.63
N ILE A 188 -13.83 -19.90 8.10
CA ILE A 188 -14.57 -20.51 6.99
C ILE A 188 -15.33 -21.74 7.49
N PRO A 189 -16.63 -21.88 7.14
CA PRO A 189 -17.42 -23.06 7.51
C PRO A 189 -16.96 -24.30 6.74
N SER A 190 -17.19 -25.47 7.34
CA SER A 190 -16.97 -26.77 6.69
C SER A 190 -17.85 -26.97 5.45
N ASP A 191 -17.34 -27.75 4.50
CA ASP A 191 -18.06 -28.29 3.35
C ASP A 191 -18.75 -29.64 3.64
N ASP A 192 -18.43 -30.27 4.77
CA ASP A 192 -19.02 -31.55 5.22
C ASP A 192 -19.64 -31.40 6.62
N VAL A 193 -20.82 -31.98 6.82
CA VAL A 193 -21.53 -32.00 8.11
C VAL A 193 -20.80 -32.78 9.21
N ASN A 194 -19.93 -33.71 8.84
CA ASN A 194 -19.18 -34.54 9.78
C ASN A 194 -17.91 -33.86 10.30
N ASN A 195 -17.43 -32.84 9.59
CA ASN A 195 -16.20 -32.13 9.90
C ASN A 195 -16.50 -30.70 10.36
N LYS A 196 -15.67 -30.19 11.27
CA LYS A 196 -15.72 -28.81 11.75
C LYS A 196 -15.03 -27.86 10.76
N ASN A 197 -13.91 -28.27 10.18
CA ASN A 197 -13.15 -27.42 9.26
C ASN A 197 -13.36 -27.79 7.81
N ILE A 198 -13.24 -26.78 6.95
CA ILE A 198 -13.28 -26.95 5.50
C ILE A 198 -12.12 -27.81 5.00
N ASN A 199 -12.39 -28.63 3.98
CA ASN A 199 -11.39 -29.42 3.31
C ASN A 199 -10.32 -28.53 2.63
N LEU A 200 -9.08 -28.61 3.11
CA LEU A 200 -7.98 -27.76 2.62
C LEU A 200 -7.55 -28.09 1.18
N ASN A 201 -7.92 -29.25 0.63
CA ASN A 201 -7.61 -29.63 -0.76
C ASN A 201 -8.34 -28.71 -1.76
N LEU A 202 -9.41 -28.04 -1.34
CA LEU A 202 -10.17 -27.11 -2.18
C LEU A 202 -9.40 -25.82 -2.51
N PHE A 203 -8.35 -25.51 -1.75
CA PHE A 203 -7.59 -24.28 -1.90
C PHE A 203 -6.29 -24.52 -2.65
N SER A 204 -6.27 -24.16 -3.94
CA SER A 204 -5.05 -24.25 -4.77
C SER A 204 -3.99 -23.22 -4.37
N THR A 205 -2.71 -23.60 -4.39
CA THR A 205 -1.57 -22.68 -4.17
C THR A 205 -1.49 -21.53 -5.18
N ASN A 206 -2.21 -21.63 -6.31
CA ASN A 206 -2.33 -20.55 -7.28
C ASN A 206 -3.02 -19.31 -6.70
N ILE A 207 -3.96 -19.47 -5.76
CA ILE A 207 -4.71 -18.38 -5.14
C ILE A 207 -4.18 -18.02 -3.74
N ILE A 208 -3.23 -18.78 -3.20
CA ILE A 208 -2.70 -18.62 -1.83
C ILE A 208 -1.42 -17.80 -1.85
N GLU A 209 -1.36 -16.75 -1.05
CA GLU A 209 -0.12 -15.99 -0.80
C GLU A 209 0.76 -16.69 0.23
N ASN A 210 0.18 -17.20 1.32
CA ASN A 210 0.85 -18.02 2.31
C ASN A 210 -0.17 -18.85 3.11
N VAL A 211 0.30 -19.95 3.69
CA VAL A 211 -0.44 -20.73 4.69
C VAL A 211 0.30 -20.59 6.02
N GLY A 212 -0.41 -20.09 7.04
CA GLY A 212 0.11 -19.90 8.39
C GLY A 212 -0.54 -20.86 9.38
N ILE A 213 0.24 -21.33 10.36
CA ILE A 213 -0.23 -22.17 11.44
C ILE A 213 0.22 -21.59 12.77
N SER A 214 -0.73 -21.28 13.65
CA SER A 214 -0.44 -20.94 15.04
C SER A 214 -0.72 -22.14 15.94
N LYS A 215 0.31 -22.63 16.63
CA LYS A 215 0.26 -23.85 17.47
C LYS A 215 0.06 -23.55 18.96
N THR A 216 -0.38 -22.35 19.29
CA THR A 216 -0.61 -21.91 20.67
C THR A 216 -1.95 -21.22 20.75
N TYR A 217 -2.61 -21.37 21.89
CA TYR A 217 -3.77 -20.55 22.23
C TYR A 217 -3.38 -19.07 22.28
N SER A 218 -4.23 -18.21 21.73
CA SER A 218 -4.10 -16.74 21.83
C SER A 218 -5.46 -16.13 22.11
N THR A 219 -5.49 -14.98 22.80
CA THR A 219 -6.74 -14.25 23.09
C THR A 219 -7.44 -13.74 21.83
N SER A 220 -6.70 -13.62 20.72
CA SER A 220 -7.22 -13.25 19.40
C SER A 220 -7.77 -14.43 18.60
N SER A 221 -7.59 -15.67 19.06
CA SER A 221 -8.07 -16.87 18.38
C SER A 221 -9.43 -17.29 18.91
N TYR A 222 -10.14 -18.09 18.12
CA TYR A 222 -11.38 -18.71 18.58
C TYR A 222 -11.13 -19.64 19.77
N ALA A 223 -12.04 -19.62 20.76
CA ALA A 223 -11.89 -20.38 22.00
C ALA A 223 -12.10 -21.90 21.82
N ASP A 224 -12.62 -22.31 20.67
CA ASP A 224 -12.99 -23.68 20.35
C ASP A 224 -11.88 -24.45 19.61
N GLN A 225 -10.65 -23.92 19.61
CA GLN A 225 -9.44 -24.60 19.11
C GLN A 225 -8.41 -24.82 20.22
N THR A 226 -7.83 -26.01 20.26
CA THR A 226 -6.77 -26.40 21.21
C THR A 226 -5.50 -26.88 20.49
N SER A 227 -5.67 -27.40 19.26
CA SER A 227 -4.60 -27.92 18.42
C SER A 227 -3.84 -26.81 17.69
N GLY A 228 -4.58 -25.84 17.17
CA GLY A 228 -4.03 -24.67 16.49
C GLY A 228 -5.03 -24.04 15.52
N ASN A 229 -4.61 -22.92 14.93
CA ASN A 229 -5.32 -22.27 13.84
C ASN A 229 -4.54 -22.47 12.54
N VAL A 230 -5.24 -22.81 11.45
CA VAL A 230 -4.69 -22.76 10.09
C VAL A 230 -5.28 -21.54 9.40
N ASP A 231 -4.47 -20.53 9.08
CA ASP A 231 -4.89 -19.35 8.33
C ASP A 231 -4.36 -19.41 6.89
N ILE A 232 -5.27 -19.38 5.93
CA ILE A 232 -4.96 -19.29 4.50
C ILE A 232 -5.05 -17.83 4.09
N THR A 233 -3.92 -17.20 3.82
CA THR A 233 -3.92 -15.87 3.22
C THR A 233 -3.99 -15.99 1.70
N SER A 234 -5.01 -15.39 1.09
CA SER A 234 -5.15 -15.33 -0.37
C SER A 234 -4.22 -14.28 -1.00
N LYS A 235 -3.82 -14.50 -2.26
CA LYS A 235 -3.06 -13.50 -3.03
C LYS A 235 -3.88 -12.24 -3.22
N GLY A 236 -3.34 -11.12 -2.75
CA GLY A 236 -3.91 -9.80 -3.05
C GLY A 236 -3.92 -9.55 -4.57
N TYR A 237 -5.10 -9.24 -5.12
CA TYR A 237 -5.21 -8.79 -6.50
C TYR A 237 -4.62 -7.37 -6.62
N SER A 238 -3.37 -7.28 -7.08
CA SER A 238 -2.63 -6.00 -7.16
C SER A 238 -2.14 -5.67 -8.58
N LYS A 239 -2.61 -6.39 -9.61
CA LYS A 239 -2.27 -6.03 -10.98
C LYS A 239 -3.13 -4.85 -11.42
N LYS A 240 -2.49 -3.69 -11.59
CA LYS A 240 -3.03 -2.61 -12.44
C LYS A 240 -3.12 -3.17 -13.85
N GLY A 241 -4.29 -3.13 -14.45
CA GLY A 241 -4.48 -3.71 -15.78
C GLY A 241 -5.88 -3.47 -16.31
N ALA A 242 -5.96 -3.40 -17.64
CA ALA A 242 -7.20 -3.48 -18.37
C ALA A 242 -7.21 -4.86 -19.07
N SER A 243 -8.28 -5.61 -18.91
CA SER A 243 -8.51 -6.83 -19.66
C SER A 243 -9.73 -6.64 -20.54
N VAL A 244 -9.55 -6.89 -21.84
CA VAL A 244 -10.62 -7.00 -22.82
C VAL A 244 -10.67 -8.45 -23.26
N SER A 245 -11.82 -9.10 -23.14
CA SER A 245 -12.00 -10.46 -23.64
C SER A 245 -13.30 -10.56 -24.43
N LEU A 246 -13.18 -11.12 -25.64
CA LEU A 246 -14.28 -11.50 -26.51
C LEU A 246 -14.35 -13.02 -26.50
N SER A 247 -15.51 -13.58 -26.15
CA SER A 247 -15.76 -15.01 -26.27
C SER A 247 -16.91 -15.28 -27.23
N SER A 248 -16.80 -16.38 -27.95
CA SER A 248 -17.81 -16.92 -28.85
C SER A 248 -17.93 -18.41 -28.54
N GLY A 249 -19.15 -18.92 -28.46
CA GLY A 249 -19.40 -20.32 -28.18
C GLY A 249 -20.66 -20.81 -28.88
N TYR A 250 -20.60 -22.03 -29.39
CA TYR A 250 -21.76 -22.73 -29.93
C TYR A 250 -22.12 -23.88 -29.02
N ASN A 251 -23.41 -24.05 -28.74
CA ASN A 251 -23.88 -25.21 -28.00
C ASN A 251 -24.09 -26.38 -28.99
N THR A 252 -23.27 -27.41 -28.87
CA THR A 252 -23.28 -28.57 -29.78
C THR A 252 -24.57 -29.38 -29.69
N ASN A 253 -25.28 -29.33 -28.56
CA ASN A 253 -26.54 -30.05 -28.35
C ASN A 253 -27.71 -29.47 -29.15
N VAL A 254 -27.56 -28.27 -29.73
CA VAL A 254 -28.62 -27.57 -30.46
C VAL A 254 -28.27 -27.31 -31.93
N LEU A 255 -27.18 -27.91 -32.43
CA LEU A 255 -26.74 -27.75 -33.82
C LEU A 255 -27.69 -28.39 -34.84
N GLY A 256 -28.45 -29.42 -34.45
CA GLY A 256 -29.46 -30.06 -35.31
C GLY A 256 -30.82 -29.35 -35.32
N LEU A 257 -31.00 -28.30 -34.51
CA LEU A 257 -32.24 -27.53 -34.42
C LEU A 257 -32.20 -26.37 -35.41
N ASP A 258 -32.18 -26.70 -36.71
CA ASP A 258 -32.03 -25.74 -37.82
C ASP A 258 -33.21 -24.76 -37.87
N GLY A 259 -33.10 -23.62 -37.18
CA GLY A 259 -34.18 -22.65 -37.00
C GLY A 259 -35.28 -23.06 -35.99
N GLY A 260 -35.06 -24.13 -35.22
CA GLY A 260 -36.01 -24.65 -34.22
C GLY A 260 -35.85 -24.05 -32.81
N PHE A 261 -34.79 -23.28 -32.57
CA PHE A 261 -34.49 -22.73 -31.26
C PHE A 261 -35.47 -21.62 -30.89
N LYS A 262 -36.22 -21.80 -29.80
CA LYS A 262 -37.25 -20.87 -29.32
C LYS A 262 -36.63 -19.84 -28.37
N ARG A 263 -36.88 -18.55 -28.59
CA ARG A 263 -36.53 -17.45 -27.67
C ARG A 263 -37.76 -16.63 -27.28
N SER A 264 -37.66 -15.94 -26.15
CA SER A 264 -38.70 -15.00 -25.72
C SER A 264 -38.81 -13.81 -26.67
N VAL A 265 -40.05 -13.38 -26.92
CA VAL A 265 -40.37 -12.18 -27.71
C VAL A 265 -39.73 -10.93 -27.13
N ALA A 266 -39.54 -10.88 -25.79
CA ALA A 266 -38.88 -9.77 -25.11
C ALA A 266 -37.41 -9.57 -25.52
N THR A 267 -36.78 -10.54 -26.18
CA THR A 267 -35.38 -10.43 -26.63
C THR A 267 -35.26 -9.88 -28.06
N GLU A 268 -36.36 -9.62 -28.76
CA GLU A 268 -36.35 -9.10 -30.13
C GLU A 268 -35.77 -7.68 -30.23
N ASP A 269 -36.05 -6.84 -29.24
CA ASP A 269 -35.57 -5.47 -29.19
C ASP A 269 -34.26 -5.30 -28.40
N ALA A 270 -33.71 -6.40 -27.89
CA ALA A 270 -32.43 -6.43 -27.21
C ALA A 270 -31.31 -6.49 -28.26
N THR A 271 -30.59 -5.39 -28.42
CA THR A 271 -29.32 -5.36 -29.18
C THR A 271 -28.18 -5.30 -28.20
N LEU A 272 -27.26 -6.23 -28.34
CA LEU A 272 -26.13 -6.39 -27.45
C LEU A 272 -26.47 -6.59 -25.95
N GLY A 273 -27.65 -7.13 -25.61
CA GLY A 273 -28.12 -7.23 -24.22
C GLY A 273 -28.78 -5.95 -23.68
N PHE A 274 -28.88 -4.90 -24.49
CA PHE A 274 -29.60 -3.65 -24.17
C PHE A 274 -30.92 -3.60 -24.94
N HIS A 275 -32.03 -3.47 -24.23
CA HIS A 275 -33.33 -3.25 -24.85
C HIS A 275 -33.38 -1.82 -25.41
N LYS A 276 -33.83 -1.69 -26.66
CA LYS A 276 -34.04 -0.37 -27.28
C LYS A 276 -35.19 0.41 -26.62
N LYS A 277 -36.10 -0.29 -25.95
CA LYS A 277 -37.22 0.30 -25.22
C LYS A 277 -37.02 0.11 -23.72
N GLU A 278 -37.29 1.15 -22.95
CA GLU A 278 -37.37 1.06 -21.50
C GLU A 278 -38.68 0.37 -21.12
N TYR A 279 -38.60 -0.86 -20.60
CA TYR A 279 -39.76 -1.54 -20.02
C TYR A 279 -39.69 -1.48 -18.50
N ALA A 280 -40.83 -1.21 -17.86
CA ALA A 280 -41.00 -1.66 -16.49
C ALA A 280 -40.92 -3.19 -16.46
N LEU A 281 -40.24 -3.76 -15.45
CA LEU A 281 -40.09 -5.22 -15.29
C LEU A 281 -41.42 -5.98 -15.35
N VAL A 282 -42.49 -5.34 -14.85
CA VAL A 282 -43.86 -5.87 -14.90
C VAL A 282 -44.35 -5.97 -16.35
N ASP A 283 -44.19 -4.92 -17.15
CA ASP A 283 -44.65 -4.89 -18.54
C ASP A 283 -43.91 -5.90 -19.43
N LEU A 284 -42.64 -6.19 -19.16
CA LEU A 284 -41.87 -7.20 -19.90
C LEU A 284 -42.46 -8.61 -19.70
N ILE A 285 -43.05 -8.87 -18.53
CA ILE A 285 -43.64 -10.17 -18.17
C ILE A 285 -45.09 -10.24 -18.64
N THR A 286 -45.86 -9.15 -18.47
CA THR A 286 -47.31 -9.14 -18.69
C THR A 286 -47.74 -8.77 -20.11
N ARG A 287 -46.90 -8.07 -20.89
CA ARG A 287 -47.24 -7.59 -22.25
C ARG A 287 -46.49 -8.30 -23.37
N GLN A 288 -45.83 -9.44 -23.10
CA GLN A 288 -45.22 -10.27 -24.14
C GLN A 288 -46.23 -11.22 -24.78
N SER A 289 -46.05 -11.53 -26.06
CA SER A 289 -46.81 -12.59 -26.72
C SER A 289 -46.39 -13.97 -26.17
N TRP A 290 -47.34 -14.90 -26.09
CA TRP A 290 -47.13 -16.27 -25.66
C TRP A 290 -46.50 -17.16 -26.75
N ASP A 291 -46.43 -16.68 -27.99
CA ASP A 291 -45.80 -17.40 -29.10
C ASP A 291 -44.29 -17.08 -29.17
N PRO A 292 -43.40 -18.06 -28.96
CA PRO A 292 -41.96 -17.82 -28.96
C PRO A 292 -41.39 -17.59 -30.37
N LEU A 293 -40.41 -16.70 -30.46
CA LEU A 293 -39.70 -16.44 -31.71
C LEU A 293 -38.72 -17.57 -32.01
N LYS A 294 -38.54 -17.88 -33.30
CA LYS A 294 -37.53 -18.84 -33.78
C LYS A 294 -36.22 -18.12 -34.07
N GLN A 295 -35.11 -18.68 -33.60
CA GLN A 295 -33.77 -18.16 -33.82
C GLN A 295 -33.01 -19.13 -34.75
N LYS A 296 -32.43 -18.58 -35.83
CA LYS A 296 -31.71 -19.36 -36.85
C LYS A 296 -30.30 -19.79 -36.44
N SER A 297 -29.63 -19.03 -35.56
CA SER A 297 -28.26 -19.33 -35.12
C SER A 297 -28.23 -19.40 -33.60
N THR A 298 -27.68 -20.47 -33.04
CA THR A 298 -27.53 -20.69 -31.58
C THR A 298 -26.15 -20.27 -31.06
N GLY A 299 -25.40 -19.49 -31.85
CA GLY A 299 -24.13 -18.92 -31.44
C GLY A 299 -24.31 -17.88 -30.34
N ASN A 300 -23.56 -18.06 -29.25
CA ASN A 300 -23.48 -17.13 -28.14
C ASN A 300 -22.17 -16.35 -28.24
N TYR A 301 -22.25 -15.05 -28.02
CA TYR A 301 -21.09 -14.18 -27.92
C TYR A 301 -21.13 -13.48 -26.57
N ALA A 302 -19.99 -13.23 -25.94
CA ALA A 302 -19.90 -12.39 -24.75
C ALA A 302 -18.73 -11.42 -24.86
N PHE A 303 -18.99 -10.17 -24.50
CA PHE A 303 -17.97 -9.14 -24.40
C PHE A 303 -17.77 -8.79 -22.93
N HIS A 304 -16.52 -8.91 -22.47
CA HIS A 304 -16.14 -8.57 -21.11
C HIS A 304 -15.05 -7.50 -21.14
N PHE A 305 -15.27 -6.42 -20.40
CA PHE A 305 -14.32 -5.33 -20.23
C PHE A 305 -14.11 -5.09 -18.74
N LEU A 306 -12.88 -5.26 -18.24
CA LEU A 306 -12.56 -5.06 -16.84
C LEU A 306 -11.34 -4.15 -16.71
N VAL A 307 -11.49 -3.07 -15.94
CA VAL A 307 -10.43 -2.10 -15.66
C VAL A 307 -10.21 -2.03 -14.16
N VAL A 308 -9.00 -2.38 -13.71
CA VAL A 308 -8.61 -2.28 -12.31
C VAL A 308 -7.55 -1.21 -12.17
N LYS A 309 -7.90 -0.10 -11.50
CA LYS A 309 -7.01 1.04 -11.25
C LYS A 309 -7.00 1.41 -9.77
N ASN A 310 -5.82 1.39 -9.15
CA ASN A 310 -5.62 1.96 -7.81
C ASN A 310 -5.53 3.48 -7.93
N LEU A 311 -6.50 4.22 -7.38
CA LEU A 311 -6.44 5.67 -7.20
C LEU A 311 -5.97 5.99 -5.78
N LYS A 312 -4.89 6.77 -5.65
CA LYS A 312 -4.51 7.36 -4.35
C LYS A 312 -5.16 8.73 -4.23
N TYR A 313 -5.87 8.98 -3.14
CA TYR A 313 -6.43 10.29 -2.80
C TYR A 313 -6.19 10.53 -1.31
N LEU A 314 -5.49 11.63 -0.96
CA LEU A 314 -5.28 12.14 0.41
C LEU A 314 -4.92 11.06 1.46
N GLU A 315 -3.64 10.67 1.51
CA GLU A 315 -2.98 9.79 2.52
C GLU A 315 -3.65 8.44 2.86
N LYS A 316 -4.84 8.16 2.35
CA LYS A 316 -5.59 6.91 2.50
C LYS A 316 -5.54 6.13 1.20
N ASN A 317 -5.12 4.86 1.29
CA ASN A 317 -5.15 3.93 0.16
C ASN A 317 -6.60 3.45 -0.06
N LEU A 318 -7.42 4.19 -0.79
CA LEU A 318 -8.71 3.67 -1.26
C LEU A 318 -8.52 2.75 -2.47
N LYS A 319 -8.95 1.49 -2.35
CA LYS A 319 -8.96 0.52 -3.45
C LYS A 319 -10.36 0.47 -4.05
N TYR A 320 -10.58 1.16 -5.16
CA TYR A 320 -11.83 1.03 -5.91
C TYR A 320 -11.73 -0.09 -6.94
N LEU A 321 -12.62 -1.07 -6.87
CA LEU A 321 -12.80 -2.08 -7.90
C LEU A 321 -13.95 -1.64 -8.83
N LEU A 322 -13.62 -1.08 -9.99
CA LEU A 322 -14.62 -0.71 -10.99
C LEU A 322 -14.89 -1.91 -11.91
N ARG A 323 -15.87 -2.74 -11.55
CA ARG A 323 -16.31 -3.85 -12.40
C ARG A 323 -17.40 -3.37 -13.36
N VAL A 324 -17.03 -3.06 -14.60
CA VAL A 324 -18.01 -2.84 -15.68
C VAL A 324 -18.37 -4.19 -16.30
N LEU A 325 -19.38 -4.79 -15.69
CA LEU A 325 -20.36 -5.71 -16.26
C LEU A 325 -20.04 -6.75 -17.35
N THR A 326 -20.43 -7.98 -17.05
CA THR A 326 -20.74 -9.05 -18.01
C THR A 326 -21.92 -8.67 -18.90
N LEU A 327 -21.69 -8.51 -20.21
CA LEU A 327 -22.77 -8.47 -21.21
C LEU A 327 -23.02 -9.90 -21.71
N ASN A 328 -23.99 -10.58 -21.09
CA ASN A 328 -24.48 -11.86 -21.60
C ASN A 328 -25.58 -11.59 -22.63
N LEU A 329 -25.29 -11.87 -23.89
CA LEU A 329 -26.04 -11.41 -25.05
C LEU A 329 -27.32 -12.19 -25.37
N GLN A 330 -27.68 -13.19 -24.57
CA GLN A 330 -28.86 -14.04 -24.84
C GLN A 330 -29.76 -14.30 -23.62
N ASN A 331 -29.38 -13.86 -22.41
CA ASN A 331 -30.24 -13.97 -21.24
C ASN A 331 -30.14 -12.70 -20.40
N THR A 332 -31.29 -12.06 -20.17
CA THR A 332 -31.49 -10.88 -19.34
C THR A 332 -31.03 -11.15 -17.90
N LYS A 333 -29.74 -10.95 -17.62
CA LYS A 333 -29.28 -10.71 -16.25
C LYS A 333 -28.74 -9.30 -16.14
N LYS A 334 -29.34 -8.58 -15.18
CA LYS A 334 -29.14 -7.17 -14.86
C LYS A 334 -27.67 -6.74 -14.86
N VAL A 335 -27.49 -5.50 -15.31
CA VAL A 335 -26.29 -4.70 -15.11
C VAL A 335 -26.15 -4.35 -13.62
N PHE A 336 -25.33 -5.07 -12.87
CA PHE A 336 -24.82 -4.64 -11.56
C PHE A 336 -23.48 -3.90 -11.71
N LEU A 337 -23.53 -2.58 -11.60
CA LEU A 337 -22.37 -1.80 -11.19
C LEU A 337 -22.14 -2.08 -9.70
N GLU A 338 -21.21 -2.98 -9.40
CA GLU A 338 -20.79 -3.22 -8.03
C GLU A 338 -19.53 -2.40 -7.77
N VAL A 339 -19.71 -1.27 -7.08
CA VAL A 339 -18.60 -0.53 -6.46
C VAL A 339 -18.41 -1.14 -5.08
N THR A 340 -17.57 -2.16 -4.98
CA THR A 340 -17.23 -2.73 -3.67
C THR A 340 -16.15 -1.87 -3.04
N ASP A 341 -16.53 -1.11 -2.01
CA ASP A 341 -15.58 -0.53 -1.08
C ASP A 341 -15.04 -1.67 -0.20
N ARG A 342 -13.71 -1.88 -0.21
CA ARG A 342 -13.05 -2.80 0.71
C ARG A 342 -12.14 -1.99 1.62
N THR A 343 -12.74 -1.18 2.48
CA THR A 343 -12.09 -0.68 3.70
C THR A 343 -12.21 -1.72 4.80
N SER A 344 -11.18 -2.56 4.93
CA SER A 344 -10.68 -3.14 6.19
C SER A 344 -9.40 -3.92 5.89
#